data_AF-A0A524RR80-F1
#
_entry.id   AF-A0A524RR80-F1
#
_cell.length_a   1.000
_cell.length_b   1.000
_cell.length_c   1.000
_cell.angle_alpha   90.00
_cell.angle_beta   90.00
_cell.angle_gamma   90.00
#
_symmetry.space_group_name_H-M   'P 1'
#
loop_
_entity.id
_entity.type
_entity.pdbx_description
1 polymer ?
#
loop_
_entity_poly.entity_id
_entity_poly.type
_entity_poly.pdbx_seq_one_letter_code
_entity_poly.pdbx_strand_id
1 'polypeptide(L)'
;MNPFSPEAQTRQSIAELESKHELYCKAFRLLLADKVSLNKMQKTLAWHKLQLLHEVLPNRYRSPLEMFAQQRKPKARRRSQRKDPAIAVATA
;
A
#
# COMPACT_ATOMS: atom_id res chain seq x y z
N MET A 1 21.21 15.91 -14.24
CA MET A 1 21.20 15.86 -12.76
C MET A 1 20.20 14.81 -12.29
N ASN A 2 20.67 13.76 -11.62
CA ASN A 2 19.82 12.84 -10.85
C ASN A 2 20.14 13.05 -9.35
N PRO A 3 19.30 13.74 -8.56
CA PRO A 3 19.64 14.08 -7.18
C PRO A 3 19.31 12.99 -6.14
N PHE A 4 19.25 11.70 -6.51
CA PHE A 4 18.81 10.66 -5.57
C PHE A 4 19.64 9.37 -5.66
N SER A 5 20.88 9.46 -5.19
CA SER A 5 21.79 8.33 -5.03
C SER A 5 21.34 7.42 -3.88
N PRO A 6 21.07 6.12 -4.13
CA PRO A 6 20.72 5.15 -3.08
C PRO A 6 21.93 4.70 -2.24
N GLU A 7 23.14 5.06 -2.62
CA GLU A 7 24.38 4.67 -1.92
C GLU A 7 24.51 5.27 -0.50
N ALA A 8 23.79 6.35 -0.21
CA ALA A 8 23.71 6.95 1.13
C ALA A 8 22.73 6.22 2.07
N GLN A 9 21.97 5.23 1.56
CA GLN A 9 21.09 4.39 2.39
C GLN A 9 21.86 3.27 3.07
N THR A 10 22.93 3.69 3.77
CA THR A 10 23.26 3.34 5.16
C THR A 10 22.96 1.91 5.55
N ARG A 11 24.04 1.20 5.91
CA ARG A 11 24.19 -0.13 6.55
C ARG A 11 23.26 -0.36 7.77
N GLN A 12 21.97 -0.16 7.59
CA GLN A 12 20.93 -0.33 8.59
C GLN A 12 20.49 -1.79 8.50
N SER A 13 20.56 -2.48 9.63
CA SER A 13 20.07 -3.86 9.72
C SER A 13 18.60 -3.94 9.31
N ILE A 14 18.19 -5.07 8.74
CA ILE A 14 16.81 -5.35 8.33
C ILE A 14 15.81 -5.00 9.46
N ALA A 15 16.20 -5.20 10.72
CA ALA A 15 15.42 -4.82 11.90
C ALA A 15 15.09 -3.31 12.01
N GLU A 16 16.03 -2.41 11.67
CA GLU A 16 15.76 -0.97 11.63
C GLU A 16 14.83 -0.60 10.48
N LEU A 17 14.96 -1.30 9.35
CA LEU A 17 14.06 -1.18 8.21
C LEU A 17 12.64 -1.64 8.54
N GLU A 18 12.49 -2.76 9.26
CA GLU A 18 11.20 -3.26 9.78
C GLU A 18 10.60 -2.27 10.80
N SER A 19 11.40 -1.69 11.69
CA SER A 19 10.92 -0.67 12.64
C SER A 19 10.38 0.57 11.92
N LYS A 20 11.07 1.03 10.87
CA LYS A 20 10.65 2.15 10.02
C LYS A 20 9.57 1.77 9.00
N HIS A 21 9.14 0.51 8.93
CA HIS A 21 8.14 0.02 7.99
C HIS A 21 6.80 0.76 8.12
N GLU A 22 6.37 1.07 9.34
CA GLU A 22 5.15 1.85 9.57
C GLU A 22 5.23 3.25 8.94
N LEU A 23 6.40 3.87 8.96
CA LEU A 23 6.63 5.18 8.37
C LEU A 23 6.56 5.11 6.83
N TYR A 24 7.17 4.10 6.22
CA TYR A 24 7.07 3.88 4.77
C TYR A 24 5.63 3.63 4.34
N CYS A 25 4.87 2.86 5.11
CA CYS A 25 3.47 2.56 4.83
C CYS A 25 2.56 3.81 4.97
N LYS A 26 2.87 4.72 5.91
CA LYS A 26 2.21 6.04 6.01
C LYS A 26 2.57 6.92 4.81
N ALA A 27 3.85 7.03 4.45
CA ALA A 27 4.29 7.79 3.28
C ALA A 27 3.63 7.27 1.98
N PHE A 28 3.52 5.95 1.84
CA PHE A 28 2.86 5.31 0.71
C PHE A 28 1.38 5.70 0.61
N ARG A 29 0.67 5.77 1.74
CA ARG A 29 -0.72 6.24 1.79
C ARG A 29 -0.86 7.71 1.39
N LEU A 30 0.10 8.57 1.79
CA LEU A 30 0.11 9.97 1.38
C LEU A 30 0.33 10.11 -0.13
N LEU A 31 1.28 9.35 -0.70
CA LEU A 31 1.53 9.32 -2.14
C LEU A 31 0.30 8.82 -2.94
N LEU A 32 -0.44 7.85 -2.40
CA LEU A 32 -1.71 7.38 -2.97
C LEU A 32 -2.80 8.46 -2.92
N ALA A 33 -2.89 9.19 -1.81
CA ALA A 33 -3.85 10.28 -1.64
C ALA A 33 -3.59 11.44 -2.61
N ASP A 34 -2.31 11.75 -2.85
CA ASP A 34 -1.84 12.76 -3.80
C ASP A 34 -2.01 12.34 -5.29
N LYS A 35 -2.62 11.17 -5.56
CA LYS A 35 -2.85 10.64 -6.92
C LYS A 35 -1.56 10.50 -7.74
N VAL A 36 -0.43 10.28 -7.07
CA VAL A 36 0.86 10.10 -7.72
C VAL A 36 0.81 8.87 -8.62
N SER A 37 1.15 9.06 -9.90
CA SER A 37 1.26 7.96 -10.86
C SER A 37 2.30 6.93 -10.43
N LEU A 38 2.06 5.66 -10.74
CA LEU A 38 2.93 4.54 -10.35
C LEU A 38 4.41 4.78 -10.70
N ASN A 39 4.70 5.37 -11.86
CA ASN A 39 6.06 5.71 -12.28
C ASN A 39 6.77 6.71 -11.34
N LYS A 40 6.06 7.69 -10.79
CA LYS A 40 6.61 8.60 -9.77
C LYS A 40 6.75 7.91 -8.43
N MET A 41 5.78 7.06 -8.06
CA MET A 41 5.81 6.32 -6.81
C MET A 41 6.98 5.32 -6.76
N GLN A 42 7.27 4.63 -7.86
CA GLN A 42 8.44 3.75 -8.00
C GLN A 42 9.75 4.48 -7.78
N LYS A 43 9.84 5.76 -8.14
CA LYS A 43 11.04 6.58 -7.91
C LYS A 43 11.21 7.03 -6.47
N THR A 44 10.22 6.82 -5.60
CA THR A 44 10.32 7.22 -4.19
C THR A 44 11.09 6.20 -3.35
N LEU A 45 11.69 6.68 -2.26
CA LEU A 45 12.41 5.82 -1.33
C LEU A 45 11.51 4.80 -0.62
N ALA A 46 10.29 5.20 -0.26
CA ALA A 46 9.36 4.30 0.41
C ALA A 46 9.08 3.05 -0.44
N TRP A 47 8.94 3.22 -1.76
CA TRP A 47 8.78 2.10 -2.69
C TRP A 47 9.98 1.18 -2.71
N HIS A 48 11.19 1.72 -2.88
CA HIS A 48 12.42 0.92 -2.92
C HIS A 48 12.66 0.18 -1.61
N LYS A 49 12.38 0.79 -0.45
CA LYS A 49 12.52 0.12 0.85
C LYS A 49 11.51 -1.02 1.04
N LEU A 50 10.26 -0.82 0.62
CA LEU A 50 9.25 -1.88 0.63
C LEU A 50 9.62 -3.04 -0.30
N GLN A 51 10.14 -2.72 -1.49
CA GLN A 51 10.59 -3.73 -2.45
C GLN A 51 11.78 -4.51 -1.91
N LEU A 52 12.77 -3.82 -1.35
CA LEU A 52 13.93 -4.46 -0.73
C LEU A 52 13.52 -5.40 0.42
N LEU A 53 12.62 -4.96 1.30
CA LEU A 53 12.05 -5.79 2.38
C LEU A 53 11.36 -7.05 1.84
N HIS A 54 10.64 -6.94 0.72
CA HIS A 54 10.03 -8.08 0.06
C HIS A 54 11.09 -9.02 -0.55
N GLU A 55 12.18 -8.49 -1.12
CA GLU A 55 13.28 -9.31 -1.65
C GLU A 55 14.02 -10.07 -0.55
N VAL A 56 14.28 -9.45 0.61
CA VAL A 56 14.92 -10.16 1.74
C VAL A 56 13.97 -11.07 2.50
N LEU A 57 12.67 -10.76 2.54
CA LEU A 57 11.66 -11.48 3.34
C LEU A 57 10.33 -11.64 2.59
N PRO A 58 10.31 -12.42 1.49
CA PRO A 58 9.13 -12.55 0.63
C PRO A 58 7.94 -13.22 1.32
N ASN A 59 8.21 -14.04 2.35
CA ASN A 59 7.18 -14.76 3.11
C ASN A 59 6.45 -13.86 4.12
N ARG A 60 7.05 -12.73 4.51
CA ARG A 60 6.53 -11.85 5.58
C ARG A 60 6.00 -10.53 5.03
N TYR A 61 6.62 -10.01 3.98
CA TYR A 61 6.27 -8.71 3.39
C TYR A 61 5.62 -8.85 2.02
N ARG A 62 4.54 -8.11 1.79
CA ARG A 62 3.78 -8.13 0.53
C ARG A 62 4.36 -7.11 -0.46
N SER A 63 4.31 -7.43 -1.75
CA SER A 63 4.87 -6.57 -2.79
C SER A 63 4.22 -5.17 -2.82
N PRO A 64 4.99 -4.07 -2.94
CA PRO A 64 4.43 -2.71 -3.02
C PRO A 64 3.51 -2.51 -4.23
N LEU A 65 3.74 -3.24 -5.33
CA LEU A 65 2.85 -3.32 -6.49
C LEU A 65 1.48 -3.92 -6.13
N GLU A 66 1.46 -5.02 -5.39
CA GLU A 66 0.21 -5.62 -4.92
C GLU A 66 -0.52 -4.72 -3.94
N MET A 67 0.20 -4.07 -3.01
CA MET A 67 -0.38 -3.08 -2.11
C MET A 67 -1.02 -1.94 -2.89
N PHE A 68 -0.33 -1.38 -3.88
CA PHE A 68 -0.86 -0.34 -4.75
C PHE A 68 -2.11 -0.79 -5.49
N ALA A 69 -2.08 -1.96 -6.11
CA ALA A 69 -3.21 -2.53 -6.83
C ALA A 69 -4.40 -2.77 -5.89
N GLN A 70 -4.15 -3.27 -4.67
CA GLN A 70 -5.19 -3.53 -3.67
C GLN A 70 -5.81 -2.25 -3.11
N GLN A 71 -5.01 -1.18 -2.93
CA GLN A 71 -5.51 0.12 -2.48
C GLN A 71 -6.26 0.87 -3.61
N ARG A 72 -5.86 0.69 -4.87
CA ARG A 72 -6.54 1.27 -6.03
C ARG A 72 -7.84 0.55 -6.39
N LYS A 73 -7.93 -0.75 -6.13
CA LYS A 73 -9.20 -1.47 -6.28
C LYS A 73 -10.22 -0.74 -5.39
N PRO A 74 -11.31 -0.20 -5.96
CA PRO A 74 -12.39 0.31 -5.13
C PRO A 74 -12.75 -0.86 -4.22
N LYS A 75 -12.64 -0.69 -2.89
CA LYS A 75 -13.17 -1.68 -1.97
C LYS A 75 -14.62 -1.80 -2.37
N ALA A 76 -14.96 -2.88 -3.07
CA ALA A 76 -16.32 -3.17 -3.45
C ALA A 76 -17.05 -3.11 -2.13
N ARG A 77 -17.78 -2.02 -1.90
CA ARG A 77 -18.66 -1.90 -0.75
C ARG A 77 -19.44 -3.20 -0.84
N ARG A 78 -19.26 -4.10 0.13
CA ARG A 78 -20.21 -5.18 0.38
C ARG A 78 -21.49 -4.50 0.83
N ARG A 79 -22.13 -3.84 -0.13
CA ARG A 79 -23.46 -3.26 -0.10
C ARG A 79 -24.39 -4.44 -0.41
N SER A 80 -24.27 -5.49 0.40
CA SER A 80 -25.03 -6.73 0.25
C SER A 80 -25.36 -7.35 1.61
N GLN A 81 -25.27 -6.57 2.69
CA GLN A 81 -25.94 -6.92 3.95
C GLN A 81 -26.79 -5.75 4.43
N ARG A 82 -27.62 -5.19 3.55
CA ARG A 82 -28.98 -4.83 3.97
C ARG A 82 -29.80 -6.09 3.76
N LYS A 83 -29.88 -6.93 4.79
CA LYS A 83 -30.93 -7.93 4.87
C LYS A 83 -32.14 -7.21 5.44
N ASP A 84 -32.81 -6.44 4.60
CA ASP A 84 -34.16 -5.94 4.88
C ASP A 84 -35.10 -6.60 3.87
N PRO A 85 -35.85 -7.64 4.28
CA PRO A 85 -37.14 -7.93 3.70
C PRO A 85 -38.22 -7.42 4.67
N ALA A 86 -38.27 -6.12 4.92
CA ALA A 86 -39.56 -5.43 5.01
C ALA A 86 -39.70 -4.87 3.61
N ILE A 87 -40.63 -5.27 2.75
CA ILE A 87 -42.10 -5.13 2.74
C ILE A 87 -42.53 -6.11 1.61
N ALA A 88 -43.62 -6.88 1.58
CA ALA A 88 -45.02 -6.52 1.75
C ALA A 88 -45.86 -7.79 1.52
N VAL A 89 -46.92 -7.99 2.31
CA VAL A 89 -48.22 -8.36 1.75
C VAL A 89 -49.31 -7.86 2.69
N ALA A 90 -49.77 -6.65 2.40
CA ALA A 90 -51.13 -6.25 2.66
C ALA A 90 -51.84 -6.35 1.31
N THR A 91 -52.80 -7.25 1.17
CA THR A 91 -53.93 -7.15 0.23
C THR A 91 -54.95 -8.25 0.57
N ALA A 92 -56.19 -7.78 0.78
CA ALA A 92 -57.48 -8.47 0.80
C ALA A 92 -57.85 -9.29 2.06
#